data_AF-X1IMI5-F1
#
_entry.id   AF-X1IMI5-F1
#
_cell.length_a   1.000
_cell.length_b   1.000
_cell.length_c   1.000
_cell.angle_alpha   90.00
_cell.angle_beta   90.00
_cell.angle_gamma   90.00
#
_symmetry.space_group_name_H-M   'P 1'
#
loop_
_entity.id
_entity.type
_entity.pdbx_description
1 polymer ?
#
loop_
_entity_poly.entity_id
_entity_poly.type
_entity_poly.pdbx_seq_one_letter_code
_entity_poly.pdbx_strand_id
1 'polypeptide(L)'
;MNPEKPLTTHIPVLVKEAVEALAVRPGGRYIDCTLGGGGHAAAILDRSSPGGKLLGIDADPEAIKIAKTKLEPYSNSVLLINDNF
;
A
#
# COMPACT_ATOMS: atom_id res chain seq x y z
N MET A 1 -5.96 34.96 -5.16
CA MET A 1 -4.87 34.26 -5.88
C MET A 1 -4.08 33.50 -4.83
N ASN A 2 -4.31 32.21 -4.67
CA ASN A 2 -3.55 31.39 -3.73
C ASN A 2 -2.59 30.53 -4.57
N PRO A 3 -1.27 30.76 -4.51
CA PRO A 3 -0.32 30.04 -5.33
C PRO A 3 -0.28 28.57 -4.88
N GLU A 4 -0.21 27.70 -5.88
CA GLU A 4 -0.29 26.26 -5.81
C GLU A 4 0.56 25.66 -4.67
N LYS A 5 -0.10 24.93 -3.77
CA LYS A 5 0.57 23.95 -2.92
C LYS A 5 1.16 22.90 -3.88
N PRO A 6 2.48 22.67 -3.91
CA PRO A 6 3.03 21.65 -4.78
C PRO A 6 2.34 20.32 -4.43
N LEU A 7 1.79 19.65 -5.44
CA LEU A 7 1.27 18.29 -5.32
C LEU A 7 2.46 17.39 -4.99
N THR A 8 2.82 17.31 -3.71
CA THR A 8 3.85 16.41 -3.21
C THR A 8 3.31 14.99 -3.33
N THR A 9 3.48 14.37 -4.49
CA THR A 9 3.27 12.94 -4.66
C THR A 9 4.23 12.21 -3.74
N HIS A 10 3.72 11.55 -2.70
CA HIS A 10 4.54 10.75 -1.80
C HIS A 10 5.14 9.56 -2.57
N ILE A 11 6.46 9.58 -2.79
CA ILE A 11 7.21 8.49 -3.39
C ILE A 11 7.69 7.59 -2.26
N PRO A 12 7.30 6.31 -2.19
CA PRO A 12 7.74 5.45 -1.12
C PRO A 12 9.23 5.14 -1.28
N VAL A 13 9.94 5.07 -0.16
CA VAL A 13 11.39 4.84 -0.13
C VAL A 13 11.70 3.37 -0.40
N LEU A 14 12.67 3.09 -1.26
CA LEU A 14 13.16 1.74 -1.56
C LEU A 14 12.07 0.74 -2.00
N VAL A 15 11.09 1.19 -2.81
CA VAL A 15 9.98 0.32 -3.27
C VAL A 15 10.48 -0.92 -4.00
N LYS A 16 11.42 -0.73 -4.93
CA LYS A 16 11.92 -1.82 -5.76
C LYS A 16 12.65 -2.85 -4.90
N GLU A 17 13.54 -2.38 -4.05
CA GLU A 17 14.33 -3.21 -3.14
C GLU A 17 13.44 -3.97 -2.17
N ALA A 18 12.40 -3.33 -1.62
CA ALA A 18 11.44 -3.99 -0.74
C ALA A 18 10.66 -5.11 -1.46
N VAL A 19 10.16 -4.86 -2.67
CA VAL A 19 9.44 -5.85 -3.47
C VAL A 19 10.34 -7.03 -3.88
N GLU A 20 11.60 -6.75 -4.22
CA GLU A 20 12.59 -7.79 -4.55
C GLU A 20 12.97 -8.62 -3.31
N ALA A 21 13.25 -7.97 -2.18
CA ALA A 21 13.63 -8.63 -0.93
C ALA A 21 12.49 -9.50 -0.36
N LEU A 22 11.24 -9.06 -0.50
CA LEU A 22 10.05 -9.84 -0.13
C LEU A 22 9.77 -11.01 -1.10
N ALA A 23 10.54 -11.14 -2.18
CA ALA A 23 10.35 -12.15 -3.23
C ALA A 23 8.90 -12.20 -3.73
N VAL A 24 8.32 -11.02 -3.99
CA VAL A 24 6.91 -10.91 -4.36
C VAL A 24 6.64 -11.65 -5.67
N ARG A 25 5.72 -12.61 -5.59
CA ARG A 25 5.27 -13.48 -6.68
C ARG A 25 3.74 -13.47 -6.84
N PRO A 26 3.23 -13.77 -8.05
CA PRO A 26 1.81 -13.99 -8.30
C PRO A 26 1.17 -14.97 -7.31
N GLY A 27 -0.05 -14.67 -6.87
CA GLY A 27 -0.79 -15.53 -5.92
C GLY A 27 -0.28 -15.51 -4.48
N GLY A 28 0.78 -14.74 -4.18
CA GLY A 28 1.34 -14.63 -2.84
C GLY A 28 0.42 -13.92 -1.85
N ARG A 29 0.70 -14.07 -0.56
CA ARG A 29 0.02 -13.39 0.54
C ARG A 29 1.03 -12.58 1.33
N TYR A 30 0.77 -11.29 1.49
CA TYR A 30 1.70 -10.36 2.12
C TYR A 30 1.01 -9.57 3.22
N ILE A 31 1.81 -9.08 4.16
CA ILE A 31 1.36 -8.17 5.21
C ILE A 31 2.22 -6.91 5.12
N ASP A 32 1.57 -5.75 5.00
CA ASP A 32 2.19 -4.44 5.15
C ASP A 32 1.80 -3.92 6.54
N CYS A 33 2.71 -4.04 7.50
CA CYS A 33 2.46 -3.67 8.90
C CYS A 33 2.49 -2.15 9.14
N THR A 34 2.95 -1.37 8.15
CA THR A 34 3.09 0.08 8.26
C THR A 34 2.54 0.71 7.00
N LEU A 35 1.26 0.44 6.72
CA LEU A 35 0.61 0.71 5.45
C LEU A 35 0.80 2.16 4.99
N GLY A 36 0.73 3.12 5.92
CA GLY A 36 0.81 4.54 5.65
C GLY A 36 -0.15 4.95 4.54
N GLY A 37 0.36 5.69 3.54
CA GLY A 37 -0.41 6.06 2.35
C GLY A 37 -0.61 4.95 1.32
N GLY A 38 -0.28 3.68 1.60
CA GLY A 38 -0.48 2.53 0.71
C GLY A 38 0.49 2.43 -0.48
N GLY A 39 1.66 3.04 -0.37
CA GLY A 39 2.66 3.08 -1.44
C GLY A 39 3.31 1.73 -1.76
N HIS A 40 3.92 1.10 -0.76
CA HIS A 40 4.50 -0.23 -0.90
C HIS A 40 3.43 -1.29 -1.13
N ALA A 41 2.30 -1.22 -0.42
CA ALA A 41 1.16 -2.09 -0.64
C ALA A 41 0.71 -2.13 -2.11
N ALA A 42 0.60 -0.99 -2.80
CA ALA A 42 0.22 -0.95 -4.21
C ALA A 42 1.25 -1.70 -5.09
N ALA A 43 2.55 -1.46 -4.88
CA ALA A 43 3.61 -2.13 -5.63
C ALA A 43 3.63 -3.66 -5.39
N ILE A 44 3.36 -4.10 -4.15
CA ILE A 44 3.21 -5.53 -3.81
C ILE A 44 1.99 -6.12 -4.52
N LEU A 45 0.85 -5.42 -4.51
CA LEU A 45 -0.38 -5.87 -5.16
C LEU A 45 -0.23 -5.96 -6.68
N ASP A 46 0.44 -5.00 -7.31
CA ASP A 46 0.78 -5.04 -8.74
C ASP A 46 1.63 -6.27 -9.07
N ARG A 47 2.71 -6.49 -8.31
CA ARG A 47 3.65 -7.58 -8.57
C ARG A 47 3.09 -8.96 -8.23
N SER A 48 2.18 -9.04 -7.27
CA SER A 48 1.52 -10.28 -6.84
C SER A 48 0.26 -10.63 -7.62
N SER A 49 -0.15 -9.78 -8.57
CA SER A 49 -1.17 -10.12 -9.55
C SER A 49 -0.67 -11.19 -10.55
N PRO A 50 -1.53 -12.12 -11.02
CA PRO A 50 -2.89 -12.37 -10.55
C PRO A 50 -2.93 -13.14 -9.22
N GLY A 51 -4.04 -13.02 -8.49
CA GLY A 51 -4.35 -13.86 -7.33
C GLY A 51 -3.70 -13.45 -5.99
N GLY A 52 -2.80 -12.47 -6.01
CA GLY A 52 -2.16 -11.95 -4.79
C GLY A 52 -3.15 -11.35 -3.81
N LYS A 53 -2.82 -11.46 -2.51
CA LYS A 53 -3.57 -10.82 -1.42
C LYS A 53 -2.63 -10.04 -0.51
N LEU A 54 -3.11 -8.92 0.02
CA LEU A 54 -2.39 -8.11 0.98
C LEU A 54 -3.27 -7.76 2.18
N LEU A 55 -2.73 -7.93 3.38
CA LEU A 55 -3.26 -7.35 4.61
C LEU A 55 -2.45 -6.07 4.91
N GLY A 56 -3.12 -4.93 4.97
CA GLY A 56 -2.53 -3.65 5.35
C GLY A 56 -2.96 -3.26 6.76
N ILE A 57 -2.00 -2.96 7.63
CA ILE A 57 -2.23 -2.54 9.01
C ILE A 57 -1.61 -1.15 9.19
N ASP A 58 -2.34 -0.25 9.85
CA ASP A 58 -1.80 1.00 10.35
C ASP A 58 -2.56 1.45 11.59
N ALA A 59 -1.86 1.99 12.58
CA ALA A 59 -2.47 2.53 13.79
C ALA A 59 -3.13 3.89 13.52
N ASP A 60 -2.68 4.64 12.51
CA ASP A 60 -3.26 5.94 12.14
C ASP A 60 -4.54 5.75 11.30
N PRO A 61 -5.72 6.15 11.81
CA PRO A 61 -6.97 6.08 11.04
C PRO A 61 -6.95 6.93 9.77
N GLU A 62 -6.19 8.04 9.72
CA GLU A 62 -6.07 8.86 8.51
C GLU A 62 -5.23 8.16 7.43
N ALA A 63 -4.17 7.45 7.81
CA ALA A 63 -3.42 6.59 6.89
C ALA A 63 -4.33 5.53 6.25
N ILE A 64 -5.17 4.87 7.05
CA ILE A 64 -6.15 3.90 6.57
C ILE A 64 -7.12 4.52 5.57
N LYS A 65 -7.60 5.74 5.83
CA LYS A 65 -8.50 6.46 4.93
C LYS A 65 -7.83 6.80 3.59
N ILE A 66 -6.59 7.30 3.62
CA ILE A 66 -5.81 7.60 2.42
C ILE A 66 -5.54 6.33 1.62
N ALA A 67 -5.12 5.25 2.29
CA ALA A 67 -4.83 3.97 1.66
C ALA A 67 -6.09 3.34 1.05
N LYS A 68 -7.26 3.45 1.70
CA LYS A 68 -8.54 3.00 1.13
C LYS A 68 -8.83 3.65 -0.23
N THR A 69 -8.63 4.96 -0.35
CA THR A 69 -8.82 5.65 -1.64
C THR A 69 -7.76 5.22 -2.66
N LYS A 70 -6.50 5.13 -2.26
CA LYS A 70 -5.41 4.75 -3.18
C LYS A 70 -5.51 3.31 -3.68
N LEU A 71 -5.96 2.40 -2.83
CA LEU A 71 -6.00 0.96 -3.10
C LEU A 71 -7.37 0.47 -3.58
N GLU A 72 -8.30 1.37 -3.90
CA GLU A 72 -9.63 1.04 -4.46
C GLU A 72 -9.55 0.08 -5.68
N PRO A 73 -8.59 0.24 -6.63
CA PRO A 73 -8.45 -0.69 -7.75
C PRO A 73 -8.13 -2.13 -7.34
N TYR A 74 -7.64 -2.34 -6.13
CA TYR A 74 -7.28 -3.65 -5.57
C TYR A 74 -8.28 -4.14 -4.51
N SER A 75 -9.48 -3.56 -4.42
CA SER A 75 -10.50 -3.85 -3.39
C SER A 75 -10.78 -5.35 -3.19
N ASN A 76 -10.70 -6.17 -4.24
CA ASN A 76 -10.87 -7.63 -4.14
C ASN A 76 -9.66 -8.38 -3.58
N SER A 77 -8.51 -7.72 -3.47
CA SER A 77 -7.22 -8.31 -3.13
C SER A 77 -6.56 -7.70 -1.90
N VAL A 78 -7.18 -6.70 -1.27
CA VAL A 78 -6.66 -6.03 -0.08
C VAL A 78 -7.64 -6.07 1.07
N LEU A 79 -7.13 -6.29 2.28
CA LEU A 79 -7.85 -6.11 3.55
C LEU A 79 -7.10 -5.05 4.36
N LEU A 80 -7.79 -4.00 4.79
CA LEU A 80 -7.20 -2.88 5.54
C LEU A 80 -7.75 -2.84 6.97
N ILE A 81 -6.85 -2.87 7.96
CA ILE A 81 -7.16 -2.91 9.38
C ILE A 81 -6.53 -1.70 10.07
N ASN A 82 -7.34 -0.96 10.83
CA ASN A 82 -6.84 0.13 11.68
C ASN A 82 -6.55 -0.42 13.08
N ASP A 83 -5.31 -0.85 13.31
CA ASP A 83 -4.86 -1.39 14.59
C ASP A 83 -3.34 -1.29 14.69
N ASN A 84 -2.77 -1.64 15.84
CA ASN A 84 -1.33 -1.83 16.02
C ASN A 84 -0.92 -3.24 15.54
N PHE A 85 0.33 -3.39 15.12
CA PHE A 85 0.89 -4.63 14.55
C PHE A 85 1.68 -5.46 15.57
#